data_AF-A0A4Q3VE33-F1
#
_entry.id   AF-A0A4Q3VE33-F1
#
_cell.length_a   1.000
_cell.length_b   1.000
_cell.length_c   1.000
_cell.angle_alpha   90.00
_cell.angle_beta   90.00
_cell.angle_gamma   90.00
#
_symmetry.space_group_name_H-M   'P 1'
#
loop_
_entity.id
_entity.type
_entity.pdbx_description
1 polymer ?
#
loop_
_entity_poly.entity_id
_entity_poly.type
_entity_poly.pdbx_seq_one_letter_code
_entity_poly.pdbx_strand_id
1 'polypeptide(L)'
;MSRLADFIARRLWWAVLWLMRRTWMRRFQMGFFGLLPEGRRQAAIDNHYRQNTFGRRYGLPMLRVLITALLASIAVTMVASVVLWMIDSGYLVQPDLSEGRYQVPRQRPR
;
A
#
# COMPACT_ATOMS: atom_id res chain seq x y z
N MET A 1 -5.79 5.08 15.79
CA MET A 1 -5.85 4.24 14.57
C MET A 1 -7.30 3.86 14.29
N SER A 2 -7.72 3.85 13.03
CA SER A 2 -9.07 3.41 12.63
C SER A 2 -9.30 1.97 13.09
N ARG A 3 -10.35 1.72 13.89
CA ARG A 3 -10.70 0.38 14.40
C ARG A 3 -10.89 -0.63 13.24
N LEU A 4 -11.41 -0.15 12.11
CA LEU A 4 -11.62 -0.93 10.90
C LEU A 4 -10.29 -1.36 10.25
N ALA A 5 -9.35 -0.43 10.09
CA ALA A 5 -8.02 -0.73 9.54
C ALA A 5 -7.32 -1.81 10.39
N ASP A 6 -7.44 -1.68 11.71
CA ASP A 6 -6.84 -2.58 12.69
C ASP A 6 -7.48 -3.98 12.70
N PHE A 7 -8.77 -4.06 12.40
CA PHE A 7 -9.49 -5.33 12.23
C PHE A 7 -9.07 -6.05 10.95
N ILE A 8 -9.06 -5.33 9.82
CA ILE A 8 -8.66 -5.87 8.51
C ILE A 8 -7.19 -6.32 8.54
N ALA A 9 -6.29 -5.50 9.11
CA ALA A 9 -4.87 -5.82 9.24
C ALA A 9 -4.67 -7.13 10.03
N ARG A 10 -5.36 -7.30 11.16
CA ARG A 10 -5.28 -8.53 11.95
C ARG A 10 -5.79 -9.75 11.19
N ARG A 11 -6.89 -9.62 10.46
CA ARG A 11 -7.48 -10.74 9.71
C ARG A 11 -6.60 -11.18 8.54
N LEU A 12 -6.06 -10.22 7.79
CA LEU A 12 -5.11 -10.48 6.71
C LEU A 12 -3.81 -11.07 7.25
N TRP A 13 -3.28 -10.51 8.34
CA TRP A 13 -2.07 -11.04 8.98
C TRP A 13 -2.26 -12.46 9.48
N TRP A 14 -3.41 -12.76 10.08
CA TRP A 14 -3.78 -14.12 10.48
C TRP A 14 -3.82 -15.06 9.27
N ALA A 15 -4.42 -14.64 8.16
CA ALA A 15 -4.49 -15.44 6.94
C ALA A 15 -3.09 -15.72 6.36
N VAL A 16 -2.20 -14.71 6.35
CA VAL A 16 -0.81 -14.85 5.93
C VAL A 16 -0.08 -15.85 6.82
N LEU A 17 -0.17 -15.70 8.15
CA LEU A 17 0.46 -16.64 9.08
C LEU A 17 -0.11 -18.06 8.95
N TRP A 18 -1.41 -18.18 8.73
CA TRP A 18 -2.07 -19.46 8.50
C TRP A 18 -1.54 -20.13 7.22
N LEU A 19 -1.40 -19.37 6.14
CA LEU A 19 -0.84 -19.86 4.88
C LEU A 19 0.62 -20.29 5.05
N MET A 20 1.43 -19.49 5.74
CA MET A 20 2.83 -19.80 6.03
C MET A 20 3.02 -21.04 6.93
N ARG A 21 2.01 -21.43 7.72
CA ARG A 21 2.05 -22.64 8.54
C ARG A 21 1.77 -23.92 7.74
N ARG A 22 1.22 -23.81 6.53
CA ARG A 22 0.89 -25.00 5.72
C ARG A 22 2.14 -25.71 5.22
N THR A 23 2.15 -27.03 5.35
CA THR A 23 3.26 -27.91 4.94
C THR A 23 3.55 -27.87 3.43
N TRP A 24 2.52 -27.70 2.59
CA TRP A 24 2.71 -27.58 1.14
C TRP A 24 3.50 -26.33 0.75
N MET A 25 3.30 -25.20 1.46
CA MET A 25 4.03 -23.96 1.22
C MET A 25 5.51 -24.12 1.58
N ARG A 26 5.79 -24.80 2.70
CA ARG A 26 7.17 -25.17 3.08
C ARG A 26 7.83 -26.07 2.04
N ARG A 27 7.10 -27.06 1.51
CA ARG A 27 7.61 -27.94 0.45
C ARG A 27 7.93 -27.16 -0.82
N PHE A 28 7.06 -26.22 -1.20
CA PHE A 28 7.29 -25.35 -2.36
C PHE A 28 8.54 -24.48 -2.19
N GLN A 29 8.69 -23.85 -1.02
CA GLN A 29 9.87 -23.05 -0.69
C GLN A 29 11.16 -23.88 -0.73
N MET A 30 11.14 -25.09 -0.16
CA MET A 30 12.28 -26.01 -0.20
C MET A 30 12.59 -26.51 -1.61
N GLY A 31 11.56 -26.77 -2.43
CA GLY A 31 11.74 -27.12 -3.84
C GLY A 31 12.46 -26.01 -4.61
N PHE A 32 12.16 -24.75 -4.30
CA PHE A 32 12.83 -23.60 -4.92
C PHE A 32 14.31 -23.51 -4.53
N PHE A 33 14.65 -23.78 -3.26
CA PHE A 33 16.06 -23.89 -2.83
C PHE A 33 16.78 -25.09 -3.47
N GLY A 34 16.01 -26.10 -3.91
CA GLY A 34 16.47 -27.21 -4.73
C GLY A 34 17.19 -26.78 -6.02
N LEU A 35 16.77 -25.66 -6.61
CA LEU A 35 17.29 -25.15 -7.88
C LEU A 35 18.55 -24.29 -7.73
N LEU A 36 18.95 -23.95 -6.51
CA LEU A 36 20.14 -23.14 -6.25
C LEU A 36 21.41 -24.01 -6.22
N PRO A 37 22.56 -23.49 -6.69
CA PRO A 37 23.86 -24.13 -6.54
C PRO A 37 24.18 -24.46 -5.08
N GLU A 38 24.81 -25.61 -4.82
CA GLU A 38 25.06 -26.12 -3.46
C GLU A 38 25.79 -25.11 -2.56
N GLY A 39 26.78 -24.39 -3.10
CA GLY A 39 27.54 -23.38 -2.37
C GLY A 39 26.73 -22.15 -1.90
N ARG A 40 25.52 -21.93 -2.43
CA ARG A 40 24.63 -20.82 -2.03
C ARG A 40 23.37 -21.27 -1.32
N ARG A 41 23.04 -22.57 -1.36
CA ARG A 41 21.78 -23.10 -0.83
C ARG A 41 21.64 -22.82 0.67
N GLN A 42 22.69 -23.08 1.47
CA GLN A 42 22.62 -22.87 2.91
C GLN A 42 22.43 -21.39 3.27
N ALA A 43 23.15 -20.48 2.61
CA ALA A 43 23.01 -19.05 2.83
C ALA A 43 21.59 -18.54 2.47
N ALA A 44 20.98 -19.07 1.41
CA ALA A 44 19.61 -18.74 1.03
C ALA A 44 18.58 -19.23 2.08
N ILE A 45 18.77 -20.43 2.62
CA ILE A 45 17.95 -20.99 3.69
C ILE A 45 18.07 -20.14 4.96
N ASP A 46 19.28 -19.78 5.37
CA ASP A 46 19.52 -18.96 6.56
C ASP A 46 18.91 -17.57 6.41
N ASN A 47 19.06 -16.95 5.23
CA ASN A 47 18.42 -15.66 4.94
C ASN A 47 16.89 -15.77 4.97
N HIS A 48 16.32 -16.86 4.44
CA HIS A 48 14.89 -17.12 4.50
C HIS A 48 14.38 -17.21 5.95
N TYR A 49 15.10 -17.88 6.85
CA TYR A 49 14.73 -17.92 8.28
C TYR A 49 14.79 -16.54 8.94
N ARG A 50 15.79 -15.72 8.58
CA ARG A 50 15.89 -14.32 9.05
C ARG A 50 14.71 -13.49 8.57
N GLN A 51 14.35 -13.59 7.29
CA GLN A 51 13.20 -12.91 6.70
C GLN A 51 11.89 -13.34 7.38
N ASN A 52 11.74 -14.62 7.69
CA ASN A 52 10.55 -15.12 8.37
C ASN A 52 10.43 -14.56 9.80
N THR A 53 11.54 -14.50 10.52
CA THR A 53 11.61 -13.87 11.86
C THR A 53 11.30 -12.38 11.80
N PHE A 54 11.89 -11.68 10.83
CA PHE A 54 11.63 -10.27 10.58
C PHE A 54 10.15 -10.03 10.25
N GLY A 55 9.59 -10.81 9.32
CA GLY A 55 8.18 -10.74 8.93
C GLY A 55 7.26 -10.96 10.13
N ARG A 56 7.57 -11.89 11.03
CA ARG A 56 6.78 -12.10 12.26
C ARG A 56 6.80 -10.91 13.21
N ARG A 57 7.93 -10.21 13.29
CA ARG A 57 8.11 -9.06 14.20
C ARG A 57 7.52 -7.77 13.64
N TYR A 58 7.69 -7.51 12.35
CA TYR A 58 7.35 -6.23 11.72
C TYR A 58 6.19 -6.28 10.74
N GLY A 59 5.70 -7.48 10.38
CA GLY A 59 4.67 -7.64 9.37
C GLY A 59 3.33 -7.03 9.76
N LEU A 60 2.84 -7.27 10.99
CA LEU A 60 1.59 -6.66 11.46
C LEU A 60 1.62 -5.12 11.52
N PRO A 61 2.63 -4.47 12.13
CA PRO A 61 2.67 -3.00 12.13
C PRO A 61 2.83 -2.42 10.73
N MET A 62 3.61 -3.06 9.85
CA MET A 62 3.74 -2.63 8.45
C MET A 62 2.41 -2.74 7.70
N LEU A 63 1.68 -3.85 7.89
CA LEU A 63 0.38 -4.07 7.26
C LEU A 63 -0.67 -3.06 7.74
N ARG A 64 -0.66 -2.67 9.01
CA ARG A 64 -1.51 -1.60 9.55
C ARG A 64 -1.26 -0.27 8.85
N VAL A 65 0.01 0.10 8.65
CA VAL A 65 0.37 1.34 7.95
C VAL A 65 -0.13 1.30 6.50
N LEU A 66 0.10 0.20 5.79
CA LEU A 66 -0.35 0.03 4.40
C LEU A 66 -1.87 0.12 4.26
N ILE A 67 -2.62 -0.57 5.12
CA ILE A 67 -4.09 -0.53 5.08
C ILE A 67 -4.60 0.87 5.44
N THR A 68 -3.97 1.55 6.39
CA THR A 68 -4.34 2.93 6.74
C THR A 68 -4.12 3.87 5.55
N ALA A 69 -2.97 3.76 4.88
CA ALA A 69 -2.66 4.53 3.69
C ALA A 69 -3.65 4.26 2.55
N LEU A 70 -4.00 2.99 2.33
CA LEU A 70 -4.99 2.59 1.34
C LEU A 70 -6.37 3.19 1.63
N LEU A 71 -6.86 3.06 2.88
CA LEU A 71 -8.15 3.61 3.28
C LEU A 71 -8.16 5.14 3.17
N ALA A 72 -7.06 5.80 3.51
CA ALA A 72 -6.92 7.24 3.34
C ALA A 72 -6.99 7.63 1.85
N SER A 73 -6.30 6.89 0.97
CA SER A 73 -6.36 7.10 -0.48
C SER A 73 -7.80 6.95 -1.00
N ILE A 74 -8.50 5.88 -0.61
CA ILE A 74 -9.89 5.64 -1.02
C ILE A 74 -10.79 6.78 -0.53
N ALA A 75 -10.63 7.21 0.72
CA ALA A 75 -11.42 8.31 1.28
C ALA A 75 -11.21 9.60 0.48
N VAL A 76 -9.96 9.95 0.15
CA VAL A 76 -9.64 11.12 -0.68
C VAL A 76 -10.28 11.01 -2.07
N THR A 77 -10.15 9.85 -2.71
CA THR A 77 -10.77 9.60 -4.02
C THR A 77 -12.28 9.74 -3.96
N MET A 78 -12.94 9.18 -2.95
CA MET A 78 -14.40 9.30 -2.80
C MET A 78 -14.83 10.75 -2.59
N VAL A 79 -14.13 11.50 -1.74
CA VAL A 79 -14.42 12.93 -1.53
C VAL A 79 -14.27 13.71 -2.83
N ALA A 80 -13.18 13.49 -3.58
CA ALA A 80 -12.98 14.13 -4.87
C ALA A 80 -14.10 13.78 -5.88
N SER A 81 -14.49 12.51 -5.97
CA SER A 81 -15.59 12.07 -6.83
C SER A 81 -16.92 12.70 -6.44
N VAL A 82 -17.24 12.80 -5.14
CA VAL A 82 -18.46 13.45 -4.65
C VAL A 82 -18.46 14.93 -5.00
N VAL A 83 -17.34 15.64 -4.78
CA VAL A 83 -17.21 17.06 -5.13
C VAL A 83 -17.43 17.28 -6.63
N LEU A 84 -16.80 16.45 -7.48
CA LEU A 84 -16.99 16.54 -8.93
C LEU A 84 -18.44 16.28 -9.35
N TRP A 85 -19.09 15.28 -8.76
CA TRP A 85 -20.50 14.99 -9.01
C TRP A 85 -21.42 16.13 -8.55
N MET A 86 -21.11 16.80 -7.43
CA MET A 86 -21.85 17.97 -6.96
C MET A 86 -21.68 19.19 -7.88
N ILE A 87 -20.50 19.36 -8.48
CA ILE A 87 -20.27 20.39 -9.50
C ILE A 87 -21.09 20.09 -10.76
N ASP A 88 -21.02 18.85 -11.25
CA ASP A 88 -21.73 18.41 -12.45
C ASP A 88 -23.26 18.52 -12.32
N SER A 89 -23.78 18.22 -11.13
CA SER A 89 -25.21 18.37 -10.81
C SER A 89 -25.66 19.82 -10.55
N GLY A 90 -24.75 20.79 -10.59
CA GLY A 90 -25.04 22.20 -10.36
C GLY A 90 -25.30 22.57 -8.89
N TYR A 91 -25.08 21.65 -7.96
CA TYR A 91 -25.13 21.94 -6.51
C TYR A 91 -23.97 22.83 -6.06
N LEU A 92 -22.80 22.70 -6.70
CA LEU A 92 -21.63 23.53 -6.45
C LEU A 92 -21.26 24.31 -7.72
N VAL A 93 -20.98 25.60 -7.56
CA VAL A 93 -20.45 26.43 -8.64
C VAL A 93 -18.94 26.28 -8.66
N GLN A 94 -18.38 25.86 -9.79
CA GLN A 94 -16.94 25.82 -9.98
C GLN A 94 -16.40 27.26 -9.99
N PRO A 95 -15.46 27.63 -9.09
CA PRO A 95 -14.85 28.94 -9.15
C PRO A 95 -14.06 29.07 -10.45
N ASP A 96 -14.32 30.15 -11.20
CA ASP A 96 -13.58 30.42 -12.42
C ASP A 96 -12.15 30.84 -12.07
N LEU A 97 -11.21 29.91 -12.21
CA LEU A 97 -9.78 30.16 -11.97
C LEU A 97 -9.17 31.11 -13.00
N SER A 98 -9.91 31.49 -14.04
CA SER A 98 -9.45 32.41 -15.08
C SER A 98 -9.47 33.89 -14.67
N GLU A 99 -10.26 34.26 -13.65
CA GLU A 99 -10.30 35.63 -13.09
C GLU A 99 -9.10 35.96 -12.19
N GLY A 100 -8.38 34.93 -11.71
CA GLY A 100 -7.17 35.06 -10.88
C GLY A 100 -5.85 35.06 -11.65
N ARG A 101 -5.86 35.15 -12.99
CA ARG A 101 -4.62 35.23 -13.77
C ARG A 101 -3.89 36.52 -13.43
N TYR A 102 -2.84 36.39 -12.62
CA TYR A 102 -1.71 37.31 -12.56
C TYR A 102 -1.43 37.85 -13.97
N GLN A 103 -1.73 39.13 -14.21
CA GLN A 103 -1.20 39.83 -15.36
C GLN A 103 0.32 39.84 -15.18
N VAL A 104 1.01 38.85 -15.75
CA VAL A 104 2.47 38.91 -15.88
C VAL A 104 2.73 40.13 -16.75
N PRO A 105 3.35 41.21 -16.24
CA PRO A 105 3.60 42.39 -17.03
C PRO A 105 4.51 41.96 -18.18
N ARG A 106 4.02 42.06 -19.43
CA ARG A 106 4.88 41.89 -20.60
C ARG A 106 5.92 43.00 -20.55
N GLN A 107 7.11 42.70 -20.04
CA GLN A 107 8.27 43.58 -20.21
C GLN A 107 8.52 43.69 -21.71
N ARG A 108 8.35 44.89 -22.26
CA ARG A 108 8.70 45.17 -23.65
C ARG A 108 10.23 45.07 -23.77
N PRO A 109 10.77 44.31 -24.73
CA PRO A 109 12.19 44.39 -25.04
C PRO A 109 12.50 45.81 -25.55
N ARG A 110 13.60 46.38 -25.04
CA ARG A 110 14.16 47.66 -25.49
C ARG A 110 14.83 47.51 -26.85
#